data_AF-A0A4V2SC32-F1
#
_entry.id   AF-A0A4V2SC32-F1
#
_cell.length_a   1.000
_cell.length_b   1.000
_cell.length_c   1.000
_cell.angle_alpha   90.00
_cell.angle_beta   90.00
_cell.angle_gamma   90.00
#
_symmetry.space_group_name_H-M   'P 1'
#
loop_
_entity.id
_entity.type
_entity.pdbx_description
1 polymer ?
#
loop_
_entity_poly.entity_id
_entity_poly.type
_entity_poly.pdbx_seq_one_letter_code
_entity_poly.pdbx_strand_id
1 'polypeptide(L)'
;MLRKTVGLHELYASDPERADWQLLGRRSNSLSRRGFLSGASRVAAVLGSEVVFSQYMPAGMIPAALADSVIANALRLRVVNLEEAG
;
A
#
# COMPACT_ATOMS: atom_id res chain seq x y z
N MET A 1 1.39 19.57 16.80
CA MET A 1 1.41 19.16 15.37
C MET A 1 0.03 18.67 14.97
N LEU A 2 -0.60 19.31 13.98
CA LEU A 2 -1.84 18.81 13.37
C LEU A 2 -1.54 17.55 12.55
N ARG A 3 -2.14 16.41 12.91
CA ARG A 3 -2.05 15.17 12.13
C ARG A 3 -2.98 15.28 10.92
N LYS A 4 -2.41 15.34 9.71
CA LYS A 4 -3.19 15.28 8.46
C LYS A 4 -3.62 13.83 8.23
N THR A 5 -4.92 13.62 8.01
CA THR A 5 -5.47 12.32 7.59
C THR A 5 -5.91 12.46 6.14
N VAL A 6 -5.59 11.47 5.32
CA VAL A 6 -5.89 11.43 3.88
C VAL A 6 -6.67 10.16 3.62
N GLY A 7 -7.68 10.22 2.75
CA GLY A 7 -8.45 9.04 2.37
C GLY A 7 -7.60 8.02 1.60
N LEU A 8 -7.90 6.73 1.71
CA LEU A 8 -7.14 5.70 1.00
C LEU A 8 -7.18 5.89 -0.53
N HIS A 9 -8.37 6.14 -1.08
CA HIS A 9 -8.55 6.42 -2.50
C HIS A 9 -7.85 7.71 -2.92
N GLU A 10 -7.88 8.74 -2.09
CA GLU A 10 -7.22 10.02 -2.34
C GLU A 10 -5.70 9.85 -2.40
N LEU A 11 -5.14 9.06 -1.47
CA LEU A 11 -3.71 8.74 -1.44
C LEU A 11 -3.29 8.02 -2.73
N TYR A 12 -4.01 6.97 -3.12
CA TYR A 12 -3.71 6.22 -4.36
C TYR A 12 -4.00 6.99 -5.64
N ALA A 13 -4.96 7.92 -5.64
CA ALA A 13 -5.21 8.81 -6.78
C ALA A 13 -4.09 9.83 -6.98
N SER A 14 -3.44 10.26 -5.90
CA SER A 14 -2.34 11.25 -5.95
C SER A 14 -1.03 10.66 -6.46
N ASP A 15 -0.60 9.53 -5.89
CA ASP A 15 0.65 8.85 -6.23
C ASP A 15 0.52 7.37 -5.84
N PRO A 16 0.10 6.50 -6.77
CA PRO A 16 -0.22 5.12 -6.47
C PRO A 16 1.02 4.30 -6.07
N GLU A 17 2.19 4.58 -6.64
CA GLU A 17 3.44 3.88 -6.29
C GLU A 17 3.93 4.27 -4.90
N ARG A 18 3.90 5.57 -4.59
CA ARG A 18 4.26 6.06 -3.26
C ARG A 18 3.27 5.60 -2.20
N ALA A 19 1.97 5.53 -2.52
CA ALA A 19 0.95 4.96 -1.65
C ALA A 19 1.25 3.49 -1.32
N ASP A 20 1.60 2.69 -2.32
CA ASP A 20 1.99 1.28 -2.15
C ASP A 20 3.23 1.11 -1.27
N TRP A 21 4.22 1.98 -1.43
CA TRP A 21 5.39 1.99 -0.56
C TRP A 21 5.01 2.33 0.89
N GLN A 22 4.23 3.38 1.10
CA GLN A 22 3.86 3.84 2.44
C GLN A 22 2.99 2.83 3.19
N LEU A 23 2.02 2.22 2.51
CA LEU A 23 1.06 1.31 3.13
C LEU A 23 1.56 -0.14 3.17
N LEU A 24 2.02 -0.62 2.03
CA LEU A 24 2.32 -2.05 1.83
C LEU A 24 3.81 -2.33 1.78
N GLY A 25 4.70 -1.32 1.85
CA GLY A 25 6.14 -1.53 1.78
C GLY A 25 6.59 -2.14 0.45
N ARG A 26 5.73 -2.05 -0.58
CA ARG A 26 6.00 -2.58 -1.92
C ARG A 26 6.71 -1.49 -2.73
N ARG A 27 7.81 -1.85 -3.38
CA ARG A 27 8.46 -1.03 -4.41
C ARG A 27 8.40 -1.76 -5.75
N SER A 28 7.89 -1.08 -6.77
CA SER A 28 8.06 -1.52 -8.15
C SER A 28 9.50 -1.30 -8.57
N ASN A 29 10.12 -2.32 -9.16
CA ASN A 29 11.36 -2.18 -9.90
C ASN A 29 11.27 -3.10 -11.11
N SER A 30 11.43 -2.54 -12.30
CA SER A 30 11.38 -3.27 -13.57
C SER A 30 12.47 -4.34 -13.69
N LEU A 31 13.58 -4.18 -12.97
CA LEU A 31 14.74 -5.07 -12.97
C LEU A 31 14.73 -6.07 -11.81
N SER A 32 13.89 -5.88 -10.79
CA SER A 32 13.97 -6.69 -9.57
C SER A 32 12.65 -6.81 -8.82
N ARG A 33 12.31 -8.04 -8.45
CA ARG A 33 11.10 -8.36 -7.67
C ARG A 33 11.28 -8.25 -6.16
N ARG A 34 12.49 -7.97 -5.66
CA ARG A 34 12.78 -7.92 -4.21
C ARG A 34 11.94 -6.87 -3.48
N GLY A 35 11.77 -5.70 -4.10
CA GLY A 35 10.97 -4.62 -3.53
C GLY A 35 9.47 -4.94 -3.46
N PHE A 36 8.98 -5.84 -4.32
CA PHE A 36 7.62 -6.34 -4.22
C PHE A 36 7.51 -7.38 -3.09
N LEU A 37 8.44 -8.36 -3.07
CA LEU A 37 8.44 -9.45 -2.09
C LEU A 37 8.53 -8.94 -0.64
N SER A 38 9.24 -7.83 -0.40
CA SER A 38 9.30 -7.20 0.92
C SER A 38 7.94 -6.72 1.45
N GLY A 39 6.96 -6.49 0.57
CA GLY A 39 5.60 -6.09 0.94
C GLY A 39 4.54 -7.18 0.80
N ALA A 40 4.90 -8.39 0.32
CA ALA A 40 3.95 -9.47 0.06
C ALA A 40 3.24 -9.96 1.34
N SER A 41 3.95 -10.01 2.47
CA SER A 41 3.39 -10.39 3.76
C SER A 41 2.33 -9.40 4.27
N ARG A 42 2.49 -8.11 3.98
CA ARG A 42 1.49 -7.09 4.35
C ARG A 42 0.22 -7.22 3.53
N VAL A 43 0.36 -7.48 2.23
CA VAL A 43 -0.79 -7.78 1.36
C VAL A 43 -1.53 -9.02 1.86
N ALA A 44 -0.79 -10.09 2.20
CA ALA A 44 -1.38 -11.30 2.74
C ALA A 44 -2.11 -11.06 4.07
N ALA A 45 -1.53 -10.24 4.97
CA ALA A 45 -2.16 -9.87 6.23
C ALA A 45 -3.46 -9.09 6.04
N VAL A 46 -3.47 -8.13 5.10
CA VAL A 46 -4.68 -7.37 4.75
C VAL A 46 -5.77 -8.27 4.18
N LEU A 47 -5.40 -9.23 3.34
CA LEU A 47 -6.34 -10.15 2.71
C LEU A 47 -6.74 -11.32 3.63
N GLY A 48 -6.07 -11.49 4.78
CA GLY A 48 -6.24 -12.65 5.66
C GLY A 48 -5.89 -13.98 4.97
N SER A 49 -5.12 -13.96 3.89
CA SER A 49 -4.82 -15.13 3.06
C SER A 49 -3.48 -14.98 2.34
N GLU A 50 -2.86 -16.11 2.00
CA GLU A 50 -1.63 -16.12 1.23
C GLU A 50 -1.91 -15.80 -0.25
N VAL A 51 -1.06 -14.97 -0.85
CA VAL A 51 -1.14 -14.61 -2.28
C VAL A 51 0.01 -15.31 -3.02
N VAL A 52 -0.29 -16.50 -3.54
CA VAL A 52 0.69 -17.41 -4.17
C VAL A 52 1.46 -16.75 -5.32
N PHE A 53 0.78 -15.92 -6.11
CA PHE A 53 1.36 -15.22 -7.27
C PHE A 53 1.65 -13.74 -7.00
N SER A 54 1.87 -13.38 -5.73
CA SER A 54 2.08 -11.99 -5.33
C SER A 54 3.20 -11.33 -6.13
N GLN A 55 4.30 -12.03 -6.42
CA GLN A 55 5.43 -11.56 -7.23
C GLN A 55 5.10 -11.03 -8.65
N TYR A 56 3.90 -11.27 -9.18
CA TYR A 56 3.44 -10.76 -10.47
C TYR A 56 2.48 -9.58 -10.35
N MET A 57 2.11 -9.19 -9.14
CA MET A 57 1.14 -8.13 -8.93
C MET A 57 1.76 -6.76 -9.27
N PRO A 58 1.08 -5.92 -10.06
CA PRO A 58 1.59 -4.61 -10.40
C PRO A 58 1.69 -3.70 -9.16
N ALA A 59 2.64 -2.78 -9.17
CA ALA A 59 2.64 -1.68 -8.21
C ALA A 59 1.58 -0.65 -8.59
N GLY A 60 1.21 0.17 -7.61
CA GLY A 60 0.19 1.19 -7.74
C GLY A 60 -1.24 0.66 -7.70
N MET A 61 -1.45 -0.63 -7.47
CA MET A 61 -2.79 -1.20 -7.31
C MET A 61 -3.17 -1.35 -5.84
N ILE A 62 -4.33 -0.80 -5.49
CA ILE A 62 -5.01 -1.05 -4.22
C ILE A 62 -5.49 -2.51 -4.21
N PRO A 63 -5.20 -3.31 -3.17
CA PRO A 63 -5.82 -4.62 -3.01
C PRO A 63 -7.35 -4.52 -3.06
N ALA A 64 -8.04 -5.41 -3.79
CA ALA A 64 -9.49 -5.33 -3.98
C ALA A 64 -10.28 -5.27 -2.66
N ALA A 65 -9.83 -6.00 -1.63
CA ALA A 65 -10.42 -5.95 -0.28
C ALA A 65 -10.37 -4.56 0.37
N LEU A 66 -9.39 -3.72 -0.01
CA LEU A 66 -9.28 -2.33 0.43
C LEU A 66 -9.91 -1.33 -0.55
N ALA A 67 -10.14 -1.73 -1.79
CA ALA A 67 -10.77 -0.91 -2.80
C ALA A 67 -12.30 -0.87 -2.65
N ASP A 68 -12.87 -1.82 -1.91
CA ASP A 68 -14.31 -1.82 -1.63
C ASP A 68 -14.69 -0.71 -0.64
N SER A 69 -15.73 0.04 -0.99
CA SER A 69 -16.19 1.27 -0.37
C SER A 69 -16.57 1.14 1.12
N VAL A 70 -16.91 -0.08 1.56
CA VAL A 70 -17.25 -0.37 2.97
C VAL A 70 -16.00 -0.39 3.84
N ILE A 71 -14.89 -0.96 3.35
CA ILE A 71 -13.63 -1.10 4.09
C ILE A 71 -12.77 0.17 3.95
N ALA A 72 -12.76 0.79 2.77
CA ALA A 72 -11.98 2.00 2.50
C ALA A 72 -12.40 3.21 3.34
N ASN A 73 -13.71 3.36 3.62
CA ASN A 73 -14.22 4.44 4.47
C ASN A 73 -13.95 4.20 5.97
N ALA A 74 -13.85 2.93 6.40
CA ALA A 74 -13.55 2.58 7.78
C ALA A 74 -12.05 2.75 8.13
N LEU A 75 -11.17 2.51 7.16
CA LEU A 75 -9.72 2.68 7.29
C LEU A 75 -9.29 4.13 6.99
N ARG A 76 -9.62 5.06 7.90
CA ARG A 76 -9.05 6.42 7.89
C ARG A 76 -7.57 6.34 8.31
N LEU A 77 -6.69 6.09 7.36
CA LEU A 77 -5.27 5.81 7.61
C LEU A 77 -4.50 7.09 8.00
N ARG A 78 -3.71 6.97 9.07
CA ARG A 78 -2.78 8.01 9.52
C ARG A 78 -1.52 7.93 8.67
N VAL A 79 -1.39 8.82 7.70
CA VAL A 79 -0.12 8.98 6.97
C VAL A 79 0.90 9.57 7.94
N VAL A 80 1.96 8.82 8.25
CA VAL A 80 3.11 9.30 9.01
C VAL A 80 4.17 9.72 8.00
N ASN A 81 4.56 11.00 8.02
CA ASN A 81 5.67 11.49 7.22
C ASN A 81 6.97 10.79 7.67
N LEU A 82 7.57 10.00 6.78
CA LEU A 82 8.94 9.50 6.91
C LEU A 82 9.85 10.41 6.10
N GLU A 83 9.94 11.66 6.54
CA GLU A 83 10.96 12.64 6.12
C GLU A 83 11.76 12.98 7.38
N GLU A 84 12.41 11.98 7.97
CA GLU A 84 13.43 12.12 9.03
C GLU A 84 13.99 10.72 9.37
N ALA A 85 14.79 10.20 8.45
CA ALA A 85 15.79 9.18 8.76
C ALA A 85 17.03 9.57 7.96
N GLY A 86 17.97 10.23 8.66
CA GLY A 86 19.29 10.58 8.14
C GLY A 86 20.16 9.36 7.88
#